data_AF-A0A0D6QJE2-F1
#
_entry.id   AF-A0A0D6QJE2-F1
#
_cell.length_a   1.000
_cell.length_b   1.000
_cell.length_c   1.000
_cell.angle_alpha   90.00
_cell.angle_beta   90.00
_cell.angle_gamma   90.00
#
_symmetry.space_group_name_H-M   'P 1'
#
loop_
_entity.id
_entity.type
_entity.pdbx_description
1 polymer ?
#
loop_
_entity_poly.entity_id
_entity_poly.type
_entity_poly.pdbx_seq_one_letter_code
_entity_poly.pdbx_strand_id
1 'polypeptide(L)'
;MQKRVTARGPGTPVRFALGRGVLAVTAPPGTEVRVDGRHVGQGSVKVQLWEGAHQVEARLGEARVQERFELRPNETWTYAVTPTP
;
A
#
# COMPACT_ATOMS: atom_id res chain seq x y z
N MET A 1 4.43 27.54 36.41
CA MET A 1 5.45 26.50 36.67
C MET A 1 5.97 26.01 35.31
N GLN A 2 7.18 26.39 34.91
CA GLN A 2 7.75 26.05 33.60
C GLN A 2 8.82 24.96 33.76
N LYS A 3 8.73 23.87 32.96
CA LYS A 3 9.75 22.81 32.95
C LYS A 3 10.78 23.12 31.87
N ARG A 4 12.01 23.37 32.29
CA ARG A 4 13.18 23.58 31.43
C ARG A 4 13.79 22.21 31.12
N VAL A 5 13.95 21.89 29.83
CA VAL A 5 14.63 20.67 29.38
C VAL A 5 15.90 21.09 28.66
N THR A 6 17.05 20.77 29.25
CA THR A 6 18.37 21.02 28.64
C THR A 6 18.86 19.72 28.03
N ALA A 7 18.71 19.55 26.71
CA ALA A 7 19.32 18.43 26.00
C ALA A 7 20.82 18.74 25.80
N ARG A 8 21.71 17.93 26.39
CA ARG A 8 23.15 17.95 26.15
C ARG A 8 23.58 16.62 25.53
N GLY A 9 23.91 16.65 24.25
CA GLY A 9 24.50 15.53 23.52
C GLY A 9 24.41 15.76 22.00
N PRO A 10 25.38 15.32 21.19
CA PRO A 10 25.20 15.25 19.74
C PRO A 10 24.06 14.27 19.47
N GLY A 11 22.93 14.77 18.98
CA GLY A 11 21.77 13.92 18.69
C GLY A 11 22.18 12.79 17.75
N THR A 12 21.92 11.54 18.13
CA THR A 12 22.15 10.39 17.26
C THR A 12 21.14 10.48 16.11
N PRO A 13 21.58 10.62 14.85
CA PRO A 13 20.65 10.60 13.74
C PRO A 13 20.07 9.19 13.60
N VAL A 14 18.81 9.03 13.95
CA VAL A 14 18.06 7.81 13.60
C VAL A 14 17.71 7.92 12.12
N ARG A 15 18.26 7.03 11.30
CA ARG A 15 17.94 6.94 9.87
C ARG A 15 16.80 5.95 9.69
N PHE A 16 15.59 6.46 9.48
CA PHE A 16 14.47 5.64 9.01
C PHE A 16 14.63 5.47 7.49
N ALA A 17 15.07 4.30 7.05
CA ALA A 17 15.10 3.96 5.64
C ALA A 17 13.79 3.26 5.29
N LEU A 18 12.85 3.99 4.67
CA LEU A 18 11.61 3.38 4.21
C LEU A 18 11.88 2.49 3.00
N GLY A 19 11.52 1.22 3.09
CA GLY A 19 11.57 0.27 2.00
C GLY A 19 10.41 0.44 1.01
N ARG A 20 10.54 -0.17 -0.17
CA ARG A 20 9.45 -0.26 -1.16
C ARG A 20 9.14 -1.72 -1.44
N GLY A 21 7.86 -2.03 -1.62
CA GLY A 21 7.39 -3.34 -2.06
C GLY A 21 6.63 -3.23 -3.38
N VAL A 22 6.17 -4.37 -3.90
CA VAL A 22 5.38 -4.47 -5.12
C VAL A 22 4.02 -5.05 -4.78
N LEU A 23 2.96 -4.37 -5.20
CA LEU A 23 1.62 -4.94 -5.26
C LEU A 23 1.37 -5.46 -6.67
N ALA A 24 1.09 -6.75 -6.79
CA ALA A 24 0.70 -7.39 -8.03
C ALA A 24 -0.77 -7.81 -7.95
N VAL A 25 -1.64 -7.09 -8.65
CA VAL A 25 -3.07 -7.40 -8.74
C VAL A 25 -3.34 -8.14 -10.05
N THR A 26 -3.97 -9.29 -9.96
CA THR A 26 -4.51 -10.03 -11.11
C THR A 26 -6.02 -9.89 -11.09
N ALA A 27 -6.58 -9.24 -12.10
CA ALA A 27 -8.02 -9.01 -12.19
C ALA A 27 -8.48 -9.11 -13.66
N PRO A 28 -9.76 -9.48 -13.89
CA PRO A 28 -10.33 -9.52 -15.23
C PRO A 28 -10.24 -8.17 -15.95
N PRO A 29 -10.21 -8.16 -17.30
CA PRO A 29 -10.33 -6.93 -18.08
C PRO A 29 -11.57 -6.14 -17.65
N GLY A 30 -11.44 -4.82 -17.58
CA GLY A 30 -12.55 -3.96 -17.13
C GLY A 30 -12.51 -3.61 -15.64
N THR A 31 -11.77 -4.35 -14.80
CA THR A 31 -11.71 -4.11 -13.35
C THR A 31 -10.88 -2.87 -13.02
N GLU A 32 -11.48 -1.83 -12.45
CA GLU A 32 -10.76 -0.66 -11.97
C GLU A 32 -10.04 -0.99 -10.66
N VAL A 33 -8.72 -0.78 -10.62
CA VAL A 33 -7.89 -1.03 -9.43
C VAL A 33 -7.47 0.30 -8.82
N ARG A 34 -7.73 0.43 -7.53
CA ARG A 34 -7.37 1.58 -6.71
C ARG A 34 -6.55 1.13 -5.51
N VAL A 35 -5.56 1.91 -5.14
CA VAL A 35 -4.74 1.70 -3.94
C VAL A 35 -4.76 2.97 -3.13
N ASP A 36 -5.14 2.88 -1.85
CA ASP A 36 -5.29 4.00 -0.92
C ASP A 36 -6.20 5.11 -1.48
N GLY A 37 -7.23 4.71 -2.22
CA GLY A 37 -8.17 5.62 -2.90
C GLY A 37 -7.67 6.21 -4.23
N ARG A 38 -6.42 5.94 -4.64
CA ARG A 38 -5.86 6.40 -5.91
C ARG A 38 -6.00 5.35 -7.01
N HIS A 39 -6.52 5.74 -8.17
CA HIS A 39 -6.55 4.87 -9.35
C HIS A 39 -5.12 4.54 -9.83
N VAL A 40 -4.81 3.24 -9.88
CA VAL A 40 -3.49 2.74 -10.31
C VAL A 40 -3.53 2.09 -11.68
N GLY A 41 -4.71 1.65 -12.14
CA GLY A 41 -4.91 1.10 -13.47
C GLY A 41 -6.14 0.20 -13.55
N GLN A 42 -6.26 -0.52 -14.66
CA GLN A 42 -7.41 -1.38 -14.96
C GLN A 42 -6.95 -2.79 -15.35
N GLY A 43 -7.63 -3.81 -14.82
CA GLY A 43 -7.30 -5.23 -15.01
C GLY A 43 -6.09 -5.64 -14.16
N SER A 44 -5.22 -6.46 -14.74
CA SER A 44 -3.99 -6.91 -14.08
C SER A 44 -2.94 -5.81 -14.07
N VAL A 45 -2.52 -5.38 -12.88
CA VAL A 45 -1.58 -4.27 -12.68
C VAL A 45 -0.49 -4.63 -11.68
N LYS A 46 0.70 -4.06 -11.87
CA LYS A 46 1.80 -4.12 -10.90
C LYS A 46 2.18 -2.69 -10.52
N VAL A 47 2.20 -2.39 -9.23
CA VAL A 47 2.52 -1.06 -8.72
C VAL A 47 3.51 -1.15 -7.56
N GLN A 48 4.48 -0.24 -7.54
CA GLN A 48 5.47 -0.16 -6.47
C GLN A 48 4.99 0.81 -5.40
N LEU A 49 4.81 0.32 -4.18
CA LEU A 49 4.31 1.08 -3.03
C LEU A 49 5.40 1.19 -1.96
N TRP A 50 5.23 2.14 -1.04
CA TRP A 50 6.08 2.20 0.15
C TRP A 50 5.74 1.05 1.09
N GLU A 51 6.64 0.72 2.02
CA GLU A 51 6.28 -0.20 3.08
C GLU A 51 5.21 0.40 4.00
N GLY A 52 4.39 -0.47 4.61
CA GLY A 52 3.36 -0.10 5.56
C GLY A 52 1.97 -0.62 5.20
N ALA A 53 0.96 -0.10 5.91
CA ALA A 53 -0.42 -0.49 5.71
C ALA A 53 -1.02 0.20 4.47
N HIS A 54 -1.57 -0.60 3.57
CA HIS A 54 -2.22 -0.17 2.35
C HIS A 54 -3.61 -0.80 2.22
N GLN A 55 -4.47 -0.15 1.44
CA GLN A 55 -5.77 -0.69 1.08
C GLN A 55 -5.88 -0.78 -0.44
N VAL A 56 -6.09 -2.00 -0.94
CA VAL A 56 -6.43 -2.23 -2.35
C VAL A 56 -7.94 -2.30 -2.49
N GLU A 57 -8.43 -1.75 -3.59
CA GLU A 57 -9.82 -1.79 -3.99
C GLU A 57 -9.90 -2.18 -5.46
N ALA A 58 -10.72 -3.18 -5.76
CA ALA A 58 -11.01 -3.58 -7.12
C ALA A 58 -12.50 -3.43 -7.39
N ARG A 59 -12.86 -2.78 -8.49
CA ARG A 59 -14.24 -2.50 -8.89
C ARG A 59 -14.50 -3.01 -10.29
N LEU A 60 -15.53 -3.83 -10.46
CA LEU A 60 -15.99 -4.34 -11.75
C LEU A 60 -17.49 -4.07 -11.88
N GLY A 61 -17.86 -2.98 -12.56
CA GLY A 61 -19.24 -2.51 -12.63
C GLY A 61 -19.78 -2.09 -11.26
N GLU A 62 -20.84 -2.76 -10.82
CA GLU A 62 -21.47 -2.61 -9.48
C GLU A 62 -20.67 -3.35 -8.39
N ALA A 63 -19.91 -4.40 -8.74
CA ALA A 63 -19.16 -5.19 -7.78
C ALA A 63 -17.91 -4.44 -7.32
N ARG A 64 -17.64 -4.46 -6.01
CA ARG A 64 -16.47 -3.85 -5.39
C ARG A 64 -15.96 -4.75 -4.27
N VAL A 65 -14.67 -5.00 -4.26
CA VAL A 65 -13.97 -5.66 -3.16
C VAL A 65 -12.87 -4.75 -2.66
N GLN A 66 -12.64 -4.77 -1.35
CA GLN A 66 -11.56 -4.03 -0.69
C GLN A 66 -10.83 -4.96 0.25
N GLU A 67 -9.50 -4.84 0.27
CA GLU A 67 -8.65 -5.59 1.19
C GLU A 67 -7.56 -4.68 1.76
N ARG A 68 -7.31 -4.81 3.05
CA ARG A 68 -6.20 -4.15 3.73
C ARG A 68 -5.05 -5.13 3.88
N PHE A 69 -3.86 -4.69 3.53
CA PHE A 69 -2.65 -5.49 3.64
C PHE A 69 -1.51 -4.62 4.18
N GLU A 70 -0.53 -5.27 4.79
CA GLU A 70 0.69 -4.63 5.25
C GLU A 70 1.84 -5.08 4.35
N LEU A 71 2.45 -4.12 3.65
CA LEU A 71 3.52 -4.39 2.69
C LEU A 71 4.87 -4.21 3.36
N ARG A 72 5.72 -5.24 3.31
CA ARG A 72 7.10 -5.16 3.82
C ARG A 72 8.07 -4.69 2.72
N PRO A 73 9.26 -4.19 3.09
CA PRO A 73 10.32 -3.88 2.15
C PRO A 73 10.69 -5.09 1.28
N ASN A 74 10.83 -4.86 -0.03
CA ASN A 74 11.18 -5.88 -1.02
C ASN A 74 10.19 -7.07 -1.10
N GLU A 75 9.01 -6.93 -0.49
CA GLU A 75 7.94 -7.92 -0.61
C GLU A 75 7.16 -7.71 -1.91
N THR A 76 6.73 -8.82 -2.53
CA THR A 76 5.70 -8.78 -3.55
C THR A 76 4.43 -9.37 -2.97
N TRP A 77 3.45 -8.52 -2.71
CA TRP A 77 2.14 -8.94 -2.25
C TRP A 77 1.22 -9.16 -3.47
N THR A 78 0.57 -10.32 -3.51
CA THR A 78 -0.26 -10.74 -4.66
C THR A 78 -1.73 -10.74 -4.28
N TYR A 79 -2.56 -10.17 -5.16
CA TYR A 79 -4.00 -10.14 -5.00
C TYR A 79 -4.70 -10.66 -6.25
N ALA A 80 -5.54 -11.68 -6.09
CA ALA A 80 -6.34 -12.22 -7.18
C ALA A 80 -7.80 -11.86 -6.98
N VAL A 81 -8.37 -11.12 -7.92
CA VAL A 81 -9.79 -10.78 -7.94
C VAL A 81 -10.52 -11.81 -8.78
N THR A 82 -11.26 -12.71 -8.14
CA THR A 82 -12.09 -13.70 -8.83
C THR A 82 -13.52 -13.17 -8.93
N PRO A 83 -14.06 -12.93 -10.14
CA PRO A 83 -15.48 -12.61 -10.28
C PRO A 83 -16.30 -13.82 -9.83
N THR A 84 -17.19 -13.62 -8.86
CA THR A 84 -18.17 -14.65 -8.49
C THR A 84 -19.18 -14.78 -9.65
N PRO A 85 -19.43 -16.01 -10.15
CA PRO A 85 -20.36 -16.25 -11.25
C PRO A 85 -21.83 -16.03 -10.88
#